data_AF-A0A7G9FIZ7-F1
#
_entry.id   AF-A0A7G9FIZ7-F1
#
_cell.length_a   1.000
_cell.length_b   1.000
_cell.length_c   1.000
_cell.angle_alpha   90.00
_cell.angle_beta   90.00
_cell.angle_gamma   90.00
#
_symmetry.space_group_name_H-M   'P 1'
#
loop_
_entity.id
_entity.type
_entity.pdbx_description
1 polymer ?
#
loop_
_entity_poly.entity_id
_entity_poly.type
_entity_poly.pdbx_seq_one_letter_code
_entity_poly.pdbx_strand_id
1 'polypeptide(L)' 'MITNNNEQNNYLTTKSKFIEIVCEKEKVLINLNEVMYIERDARKVRFVTKGSEYASYISLASLIKRLPYNFVR' A
#
# COMPACT_ATOMS: atom_id res chain seq x y z
N MET A 1 -30.16 -16.88 25.32
CA MET A 1 -29.84 -17.63 24.10
C MET A 1 -30.56 -16.91 22.96
N ILE A 2 -29.94 -16.33 21.94
CA ILE A 2 -28.60 -16.45 21.37
C ILE A 2 -28.18 -15.02 20.94
N THR A 3 -27.12 -14.45 21.52
CA THR A 3 -26.43 -13.30 20.91
C THR A 3 -25.57 -13.85 19.79
N ASN A 4 -25.93 -13.58 18.55
CA ASN A 4 -25.16 -14.01 17.38
C ASN A 4 -23.79 -13.32 17.39
N ASN A 5 -22.77 -14.13 17.68
CA ASN A 5 -21.35 -13.81 17.57
C ASN A 5 -20.91 -13.81 16.10
N ASN A 6 -21.42 -12.88 15.30
CA ASN A 6 -20.91 -12.59 13.96
C ASN A 6 -20.71 -11.08 13.96
N GLU A 7 -19.57 -10.52 14.33
CA GLU A 7 -18.41 -10.36 13.44
C GLU A 7 -17.15 -10.06 14.29
N GLN A 8 -16.78 -10.97 15.19
CA GLN A 8 -15.50 -10.94 15.93
C GLN A 8 -14.25 -11.17 15.03
N ASN A 9 -14.29 -10.78 13.75
CA ASN A 9 -13.17 -10.88 12.80
C ASN A 9 -12.67 -9.53 12.27
N ASN A 10 -13.05 -8.40 12.88
CA ASN A 10 -12.43 -7.10 12.57
C ASN A 10 -11.11 -6.85 13.33
N TYR A 11 -10.41 -7.92 13.74
CA TYR A 11 -9.11 -7.86 14.42
C TYR A 11 -7.90 -7.89 13.45
N LEU A 12 -8.08 -7.42 12.22
CA LEU A 12 -6.98 -7.20 11.29
C LEU A 12 -6.97 -5.70 10.97
N THR A 13 -6.03 -4.96 11.56
CA THR A 13 -5.84 -3.53 11.33
C THR A 13 -5.90 -3.23 9.83
N THR A 14 -7.03 -2.72 9.33
CA THR A 14 -7.24 -2.47 7.90
C THR A 14 -6.41 -1.25 7.53
N LYS A 15 -5.15 -1.46 7.16
CA LYS A 15 -4.35 -0.38 6.55
C LYS A 15 -5.13 0.14 5.34
N SER A 16 -5.06 1.46 5.13
CA SER A 16 -5.85 2.17 4.12
C SER A 16 -5.71 1.56 2.72
N LYS A 17 -6.80 1.59 1.95
CA LYS A 17 -6.80 1.25 0.50
C LYS A 17 -5.94 2.20 -0.34
N PHE A 18 -5.57 3.34 0.24
CA PHE A 18 -4.74 4.35 -0.39
C PHE A 18 -3.46 4.60 0.40
N ILE A 19 -2.39 4.97 -0.30
CA ILE A 19 -1.14 5.42 0.32
C ILE A 19 -0.75 6.80 -0.21
N GLU A 20 -0.51 7.75 0.69
CA GLU A 20 0.06 9.06 0.34
C GLU A 20 1.59 8.94 0.22
N ILE A 21 2.14 9.21 -0.96
CA ILE A 21 3.56 9.08 -1.25
C ILE A 21 4.05 10.35 -1.96
N VAL A 22 5.24 10.82 -1.59
CA VAL A 22 5.89 11.92 -2.32
C VAL A 22 6.54 11.37 -3.58
N CYS A 23 6.07 11.83 -4.74
CA CYS A 23 6.62 11.56 -6.06
C CYS A 23 7.09 12.89 -6.66
N GLU A 24 8.36 12.99 -7.04
CA GLU A 24 8.93 14.19 -7.70
C GLU A 24 8.59 15.53 -7.02
N LYS A 25 8.56 15.54 -5.68
CA LYS A 25 8.22 16.67 -4.77
C LYS A 25 6.72 16.92 -4.54
N GLU A 26 5.84 16.23 -5.25
CA GLU A 26 4.40 16.30 -5.07
C GLU A 26 3.87 15.15 -4.20
N LYS A 27 2.85 15.44 -3.40
CA LYS A 27 2.12 14.40 -2.68
C LYS A 27 1.11 13.75 -3.62
N VAL A 28 1.25 12.45 -3.82
CA VAL A 28 0.34 11.66 -4.65
C VAL A 28 -0.36 10.63 -3.77
N LEU A 29 -1.69 10.55 -3.91
CA LEU A 29 -2.49 9.53 -3.26
C LEU A 29 -2.69 8.35 -4.23
N ILE A 30 -2.08 7.21 -3.92
CA ILE A 30 -2.08 6.03 -4.80
C ILE A 30 -3.12 5.02 -4.29
N ASN A 31 -4.01 4.55 -5.17
CA ASN A 31 -4.94 3.45 -4.89
C ASN A 31 -4.19 2.11 -4.92
N LEU A 32 -4.02 1.48 -3.76
CA LEU A 32 -3.26 0.22 -3.64
C LEU A 32 -3.95 -0.97 -4.31
N ASN A 33 -5.25 -0.91 -4.59
CA ASN A 33 -5.95 -1.98 -5.32
C ASN A 33 -5.62 -1.99 -6.82
N GLU A 34 -5.10 -0.88 -7.35
CA GLU A 34 -4.69 -0.77 -8.76
C GLU A 34 -3.21 -1.09 -8.97
N VAL A 35 -2.46 -1.19 -7.87
CA VAL A 35 -1.03 -1.54 -7.90
C VAL A 35 -0.90 -3.03 -8.19
N MET A 36 -0.26 -3.34 -9.31
CA MET A 36 0.03 -4.72 -9.73
C MET A 36 1.23 -5.27 -8.99
N TYR A 37 2.30 -4.47 -8.91
CA TYR A 37 3.50 -4.80 -8.15
C TYR A 37 4.24 -3.53 -7.75
N ILE A 38 5.14 -3.70 -6.78
CA ILE A 38 6.03 -2.65 -6.33
C ILE A 38 7.44 -3.15 -6.56
N GLU A 39 8.25 -2.37 -7.26
CA GLU A 39 9.63 -2.71 -7.52
C GLU A 39 10.57 -1.63 -6.97
N ARG A 40 11.81 -2.04 -6.74
CA ARG A 40 12.85 -1.15 -6.29
C ARG A 40 13.94 -1.13 -7.35
N ASP A 41 14.20 0.06 -7.89
CA ASP A 41 15.43 0.36 -8.60
C ASP A 41 16.46 0.98 -7.63
N ALA A 42 17.71 1.17 -8.08
CA ALA A 42 18.86 1.60 -7.29
C ALA A 42 18.58 2.74 -6.29
N ARG A 43 17.69 3.68 -6.64
CA ARG A 43 17.36 4.84 -5.78
C ARG A 43 15.88 5.09 -5.53
N LYS A 44 14.98 4.36 -6.19
CA LYS A 44 13.55 4.65 -6.17
C LYS A 44 12.74 3.39 -5.94
N VAL A 45 11.60 3.54 -5.29
CA VAL A 45 10.52 2.57 -5.30
C VAL A 45 9.48 3.01 -6.32
N ARG A 46 9.10 2.11 -7.23
CA ARG A 46 8.03 2.35 -8.20
C ARG A 46 6.80 1.53 -7.85
N PHE A 47 5.65 2.19 -7.78
CA PHE A 47 4.34 1.55 -7.75
C PHE A 47 3.86 1.44 -9.19
N VAL A 48 3.72 0.22 -9.69
CA VAL A 48 3.30 -0.04 -11.08
C VAL A 48 1.83 -0.42 -11.10
N THR A 49 1.02 0.36 -11.81
CA THR A 49 -0.39 0.05 -12.08
C THR A 49 -0.58 -0.32 -13.55
N LYS A 50 -1.82 -0.61 -13.96
CA LYS A 50 -2.13 -0.91 -15.37
C LYS A 50 -1.89 0.25 -16.34
N GLY A 51 -1.92 1.50 -15.87
CA GLY A 51 -1.89 2.67 -16.73
C GLY A 51 -0.95 3.78 -16.27
N SER A 52 -0.28 3.63 -15.13
CA SER A 52 0.61 4.65 -14.58
C SER A 52 1.70 4.02 -13.72
N GLU A 53 2.80 4.75 -13.59
CA GLU A 53 3.88 4.43 -12.67
C GLU A 53 4.13 5.61 -11.74
N TYR A 54 4.29 5.32 -10.45
CA TYR A 54 4.58 6.32 -9.44
C TYR A 54 5.94 6.04 -8.82
N ALA A 55 6.91 6.91 -9.05
CA ALA A 55 8.27 6.74 -8.56
C ALA A 55 8.54 7.64 -7.34
N SER A 56 8.96 7.02 -6.23
CA SER A 56 9.27 7.71 -4.98
C SER A 56 10.66 7.36 -4.47
N TYR A 57 11.30 8.32 -3.80
CA TYR A 57 12.59 8.13 -3.12
C TYR A 57 12.42 7.55 -1.70
N ILE A 58 11.23 7.09 -1.32
CA ILE A 58 11.01 6.38 -0.05
C ILE A 58 11.82 5.09 -0.01
N SER A 59 12.37 4.75 1.16
CA SER A 59 13.03 3.45 1.34
C SER A 59 12.00 2.32 1.34
N LEU A 60 12.38 1.17 0.76
CA LEU A 60 11.53 -0.03 0.78
C LEU A 60 11.18 -0.47 2.22
N ALA A 61 12.12 -0.33 3.16
CA ALA A 61 11.90 -0.66 4.57
C ALA A 61 10.82 0.23 5.23
N SER A 62 10.80 1.53 4.93
CA SER A 62 9.75 2.43 5.40
C SER A 62 8.41 2.17 4.71
N LEU A 63 8.43 1.78 3.44
CA LEU A 63 7.23 1.46 2.67
C LEU A 63 6.53 0.21 3.20
N ILE A 64 7.24 -0.90 3.43
CA ILE A 64 6.65 -2.17 3.87
C ILE A 64 5.84 -2.02 5.16
N LYS A 65 6.29 -1.16 6.09
CA LYS A 65 5.56 -0.87 7.34
C LYS A 65 4.18 -0.24 7.08
N ARG A 66 3.99 0.42 5.93
CA ARG A 66 2.77 1.14 5.55
C ARG A 66 1.88 0.33 4.61
N LEU A 67 2.41 -0.66 3.91
CA LEU A 67 1.65 -1.50 2.99
C LEU A 67 0.72 -2.46 3.72
N PRO A 68 -0.51 -2.69 3.21
CA PRO A 68 -1.44 -3.69 3.74
C PRO A 68 -0.90 -5.11 3.57
N TYR A 69 -1.48 -6.04 4.32
CA TYR A 69 -0.99 -7.43 4.44
C TYR A 69 -1.12 -8.25 3.14
N ASN A 70 -1.90 -7.78 2.16
CA ASN A 70 -2.03 -8.40 0.85
C ASN A 70 -0.85 -8.10 -0.09
N PHE A 71 0.11 -7.28 0.34
CA PHE A 71 1.41 -7.13 -0.33
C PHE A 71 2.43 -8.06 0.33
N VAL A 72 3.01 -8.94 -0.48
CA VAL A 72 4.08 -9.86 -0.08
C VAL A 72 5.37 -9.45 -0.79
N ARG A 73 6.51 -9.58 -0.10
CA ARG A 73 7.83 -9.27 -0.66
C ARG A 73 8.37 -10.43 -1.48
#